data_AF-A0A800AKT4-F1
#
_entry.id   AF-A0A800AKT4-F1
#
_cell.length_a   1.000
_cell.length_b   1.000
_cell.length_c   1.000
_cell.angle_alpha   90.00
_cell.angle_beta   90.00
_cell.angle_gamma   90.00
#
_symmetry.space_group_name_H-M   'P 1'
#
loop_
_entity.id
_entity.type
_entity.pdbx_description
1 polymer ?
#
loop_
_entity_poly.entity_id
_entity_poly.type
_entity_poly.pdbx_seq_one_letter_code
_entity_poly.pdbx_strand_id
1 'polypeptide(L)'
;MSEIFQLQLRQQLDVYEGDLVEDAQKLIKKYKIYKKECEMEENQIRNVLNVAANTKSVEVIKAFIQYQIGRSKENVKWASKSEENMICFGDALICELEQLRSGNEKVNASKIAPEVGAMNDLQKHNEIWWRLAILYLGYLNWYFIYRKRKAEEKQ
;
A
#
# COMPACT_ATOMS: atom_id res chain seq x y z
N MET A 1 -22.20 -1.79 -10.02
CA MET A 1 -22.25 -2.52 -8.73
C MET A 1 -23.41 -2.00 -7.91
N SER A 2 -24.04 -2.83 -7.05
CA SER A 2 -25.20 -2.43 -6.26
C SER A 2 -24.82 -1.48 -5.12
N GLU A 3 -25.73 -0.58 -4.73
CA GLU A 3 -25.54 0.34 -3.59
C GLU A 3 -25.36 -0.41 -2.26
N ILE A 4 -26.09 -1.51 -2.06
CA ILE A 4 -25.98 -2.36 -0.87
C ILE A 4 -24.56 -2.89 -0.71
N PHE A 5 -23.95 -3.38 -1.81
CA PHE A 5 -22.57 -3.86 -1.78
C PHE A 5 -21.59 -2.74 -1.43
N GLN A 6 -21.78 -1.55 -1.98
CA GLN A 6 -20.91 -0.40 -1.71
C GLN A 6 -20.96 0.02 -0.23
N LEU A 7 -22.16 0.02 0.36
CA LEU A 7 -22.36 0.33 1.77
C LEU A 7 -21.71 -0.71 2.68
N GLN A 8 -21.97 -2.00 2.41
CA GLN A 8 -21.39 -3.10 3.19
C GLN A 8 -19.87 -3.13 3.08
N LEU A 9 -19.32 -2.92 1.88
CA LEU A 9 -17.89 -2.83 1.68
C LEU A 9 -17.30 -1.67 2.48
N ARG A 10 -17.91 -0.50 2.44
CA ARG A 10 -17.44 0.64 3.25
C ARG A 10 -17.41 0.30 4.74
N GLN A 11 -18.48 -0.28 5.28
CA GLN A 11 -18.55 -0.67 6.69
C GLN A 11 -17.43 -1.66 7.07
N GLN A 12 -17.15 -2.64 6.21
CA GLN A 12 -16.06 -3.58 6.47
C GLN A 12 -14.68 -2.92 6.38
N LEU A 13 -14.46 -2.02 5.42
CA LEU A 13 -13.21 -1.28 5.34
C LEU A 13 -12.96 -0.43 6.59
N ASP A 14 -14.01 0.20 7.16
CA ASP A 14 -13.91 1.00 8.38
C ASP A 14 -13.49 0.14 9.59
N VAL A 15 -13.94 -1.13 9.67
CA VAL A 15 -13.53 -2.07 10.74
C VAL A 15 -12.01 -2.35 10.70
N TYR A 16 -11.44 -2.41 9.50
CA TYR A 16 -10.05 -2.80 9.28
C TYR A 16 -9.08 -1.61 9.12
N GLU A 17 -9.57 -0.38 9.21
CA GLU A 17 -8.77 0.84 9.05
C GLU A 17 -7.56 0.88 9.99
N GLY A 18 -7.74 0.51 11.26
CA GLY A 18 -6.67 0.51 12.26
C GLY A 18 -5.52 -0.44 11.91
N ASP A 19 -5.82 -1.64 11.43
CA ASP A 19 -4.81 -2.62 11.01
C ASP A 19 -4.03 -2.11 9.78
N LEU A 20 -4.73 -1.55 8.78
CA LEU A 20 -4.09 -0.98 7.59
C LEU A 20 -3.14 0.17 7.95
N VAL A 21 -3.52 1.03 8.88
CA VAL A 21 -2.66 2.11 9.39
C VAL A 21 -1.42 1.52 10.06
N GLU A 22 -1.59 0.51 10.91
CA GLU A 22 -0.48 -0.12 11.63
C GLU A 22 0.53 -0.74 10.66
N ASP A 23 0.05 -1.46 9.65
CA ASP A 23 0.90 -2.17 8.68
C ASP A 23 1.64 -1.19 7.76
N ALA A 24 0.96 -0.14 7.29
CA ALA A 24 1.61 0.95 6.56
C ALA A 24 2.73 1.62 7.38
N GLN A 25 2.50 1.85 8.69
CA GLN A 25 3.52 2.41 9.57
C GLN A 25 4.70 1.47 9.78
N LYS A 26 4.45 0.17 9.94
CA LYS A 26 5.50 -0.85 10.09
C LYS A 26 6.42 -0.85 8.87
N LEU A 27 5.85 -0.85 7.66
CA LEU A 27 6.65 -0.86 6.43
C LEU A 27 7.58 0.37 6.35
N ILE A 28 7.04 1.56 6.59
CA ILE A 28 7.84 2.81 6.59
C ILE A 28 8.92 2.80 7.67
N LYS A 29 8.60 2.32 8.89
CA LYS A 29 9.58 2.21 9.99
C LYS A 29 10.69 1.23 9.66
N LYS A 30 10.36 0.10 9.03
CA LYS A 30 11.29 -0.97 8.67
C LYS A 30 12.31 -0.50 7.63
N TYR A 31 11.83 0.10 6.55
CA TYR A 31 12.70 0.54 5.45
C TYR A 31 13.33 1.91 5.68
N LYS A 32 12.81 2.70 6.63
CA LYS A 32 13.32 4.03 6.99
C LYS A 32 13.49 4.97 5.79
N ILE A 33 12.64 4.82 4.76
CA ILE A 33 12.75 5.57 3.49
C ILE A 33 12.62 7.09 3.65
N TYR A 34 12.11 7.56 4.78
CA TYR A 34 12.02 8.98 5.14
C TYR A 34 13.36 9.60 5.53
N LYS A 35 14.42 8.79 5.69
CA LYS A 35 15.76 9.29 5.99
C LYS A 35 16.40 9.90 4.74
N LYS A 36 17.27 10.88 4.96
CA LYS A 36 17.93 11.65 3.89
C LYS A 36 18.76 10.77 2.95
N GLU A 37 19.42 9.75 3.47
CA GLU A 37 20.26 8.83 2.68
C GLU A 37 19.45 8.02 1.67
N CYS A 38 18.13 7.87 1.88
CA CYS A 38 17.25 7.16 0.96
C CYS A 38 16.84 8.03 -0.24
N GLU A 39 16.99 9.36 -0.18
CA GLU A 39 16.57 10.30 -1.23
C GLU A 39 15.10 10.14 -1.71
N MET A 40 14.24 9.53 -0.90
CA MET A 40 12.83 9.35 -1.27
C MET A 40 12.09 10.68 -1.13
N GLU A 41 11.38 11.08 -2.18
CA GLU A 41 10.62 12.33 -2.25
C GLU A 41 9.11 12.14 -2.04
N GLU A 42 8.43 13.14 -1.46
CA GLU A 42 6.99 13.08 -1.18
C GLU A 42 6.15 12.80 -2.43
N ASN A 43 6.56 13.34 -3.58
CA ASN A 43 5.85 13.12 -4.82
C ASN A 43 5.91 11.66 -5.29
N GLN A 44 6.91 10.87 -4.88
CA GLN A 44 7.07 9.49 -5.37
C GLN A 44 5.94 8.59 -4.87
N ILE A 45 5.66 8.60 -3.57
CA ILE A 45 4.56 7.82 -2.99
C ILE A 45 3.21 8.39 -3.42
N ARG A 46 3.09 9.72 -3.46
CA ARG A 46 1.88 10.40 -3.98
C ARG A 46 1.55 10.00 -5.41
N ASN A 47 2.55 9.81 -6.27
CA ASN A 47 2.35 9.36 -7.64
C ASN A 47 1.80 7.93 -7.69
N VAL A 48 2.25 7.02 -6.82
CA VAL A 48 1.66 5.67 -6.72
C VAL A 48 0.19 5.74 -6.30
N LEU A 49 -0.12 6.56 -5.29
CA LEU A 49 -1.50 6.77 -4.85
C LEU A 49 -2.38 7.34 -5.98
N ASN A 50 -1.85 8.28 -6.75
CA ASN A 50 -2.55 8.83 -7.92
C ASN A 50 -2.79 7.76 -8.99
N VAL A 51 -1.81 6.90 -9.28
CA VAL A 51 -2.00 5.76 -10.20
C VAL A 51 -3.06 4.80 -9.68
N ALA A 52 -3.06 4.55 -8.37
CA ALA A 52 -4.05 3.68 -7.73
C ALA A 52 -5.48 4.22 -7.87
N ALA A 53 -5.67 5.52 -7.62
CA ALA A 53 -6.97 6.18 -7.73
C ALA A 53 -7.55 6.16 -9.16
N ASN A 54 -6.70 6.20 -10.19
CA ASN A 54 -7.14 6.37 -11.58
C ASN A 54 -7.30 5.06 -12.38
N THR A 55 -6.64 3.97 -11.98
CA THR A 55 -6.55 2.75 -12.82
C THR A 55 -7.46 1.59 -12.37
N LYS A 56 -7.98 1.62 -11.13
CA LYS A 56 -8.79 0.54 -10.54
C LYS A 56 -8.18 -0.87 -10.66
N SER A 57 -6.86 -0.97 -10.77
CA SER A 57 -6.15 -2.24 -10.98
C SER A 57 -4.88 -2.29 -10.16
N VAL A 58 -4.84 -3.22 -9.19
CA VAL A 58 -3.65 -3.45 -8.38
C VAL A 58 -2.48 -3.98 -9.20
N GLU A 59 -2.74 -4.69 -10.29
CA GLU A 59 -1.69 -5.10 -11.23
C GLU A 59 -1.00 -3.90 -11.89
N VAL A 60 -1.76 -2.86 -12.26
CA VAL A 60 -1.18 -1.63 -12.83
C VAL A 60 -0.38 -0.86 -11.77
N ILE A 61 -0.85 -0.85 -10.51
CA ILE A 61 -0.11 -0.27 -9.39
C ILE A 61 1.23 -1.00 -9.19
N LYS A 62 1.22 -2.34 -9.17
CA LYS A 62 2.43 -3.17 -9.04
C LYS A 62 3.40 -2.91 -10.19
N ALA A 63 2.92 -2.89 -11.43
CA ALA A 63 3.75 -2.60 -12.60
C ALA A 63 4.38 -1.20 -12.53
N PHE A 64 3.64 -0.20 -12.05
CA PHE A 64 4.18 1.14 -11.84
C PHE A 64 5.29 1.15 -10.77
N ILE A 65 5.11 0.44 -9.65
CA ILE A 65 6.14 0.31 -8.61
C ILE A 65 7.39 -0.39 -9.17
N GLN A 66 7.24 -1.49 -9.91
CA GLN A 66 8.35 -2.19 -10.57
C GLN A 66 9.14 -1.25 -11.51
N TYR A 67 8.42 -0.43 -12.28
CA TYR A 67 9.05 0.59 -13.11
C TYR A 67 9.84 1.62 -12.29
N GLN A 68 9.31 2.05 -11.12
CA GLN A 68 10.04 2.95 -10.23
C GLN A 68 11.29 2.31 -9.60
N ILE A 69 11.23 1.00 -9.28
CA ILE A 69 12.39 0.22 -8.82
C ILE A 69 13.48 0.23 -9.91
N GLY A 70 13.12 -0.15 -11.15
CA GLY A 70 14.08 -0.23 -12.26
C GLY A 70 14.75 1.10 -12.63
N ARG A 71 14.15 2.24 -12.24
CA ARG A 71 14.72 3.59 -12.43
C ARG A 71 15.52 4.11 -11.23
N SER A 72 15.41 3.45 -10.09
CA SER A 72 16.13 3.87 -8.88
C SER A 72 17.57 3.39 -8.95
N LYS A 73 18.51 4.20 -8.46
CA LYS A 73 19.88 3.73 -8.22
C LYS A 73 19.86 2.69 -7.10
N GLU A 74 20.88 1.83 -7.05
CA GLU A 74 20.96 0.81 -6.03
C GLU A 74 20.92 1.41 -4.61
N ASN A 75 20.12 0.79 -3.74
CA ASN A 75 19.95 1.12 -2.33
C ASN A 75 19.41 2.52 -2.00
N VAL A 76 18.76 3.18 -2.95
CA VAL A 76 18.04 4.45 -2.72
C VAL A 76 16.61 4.37 -3.23
N LYS A 77 15.74 5.28 -2.77
CA LYS A 77 14.35 5.43 -3.19
C LYS A 77 13.60 4.11 -3.11
N TRP A 78 13.07 3.64 -4.24
CA TRP A 78 12.32 2.39 -4.33
C TRP A 78 13.20 1.16 -4.16
N ALA A 79 14.48 1.26 -4.49
CA ALA A 79 15.47 0.20 -4.36
C ALA A 79 16.16 0.18 -2.98
N SER A 80 15.72 1.02 -2.03
CA SER A 80 16.25 1.04 -0.66
C SER A 80 15.99 -0.28 0.06
N LYS A 81 17.02 -0.85 0.67
CA LYS A 81 16.93 -2.10 1.45
C LYS A 81 16.99 -1.79 2.94
N SER A 82 16.23 -2.54 3.75
CA SER A 82 16.39 -2.50 5.21
C SER A 82 17.53 -3.42 5.64
N GLU A 83 18.21 -3.10 6.74
CA GLU A 83 19.29 -3.92 7.31
C GLU A 83 18.87 -5.40 7.56
N GLU A 84 17.59 -5.63 7.84
CA GLU A 84 17.05 -6.95 8.20
C GLU A 84 16.49 -7.77 7.01
N ASN A 85 16.32 -7.18 5.83
CA ASN A 85 15.69 -7.85 4.68
C ASN A 85 16.54 -7.75 3.41
N MET A 86 16.58 -8.85 2.64
CA MET A 86 17.23 -8.92 1.33
C MET A 86 16.47 -8.18 0.21
N ILE A 87 15.16 -7.93 0.39
CA ILE A 87 14.32 -7.27 -0.63
C ILE A 87 14.22 -5.76 -0.41
N CYS A 88 14.09 -5.01 -1.50
CA CYS A 88 13.95 -3.55 -1.45
C CYS A 88 12.54 -3.10 -1.02
N PHE A 89 12.40 -1.81 -0.70
CA PHE A 89 11.13 -1.21 -0.29
C PHE A 89 10.02 -1.41 -1.33
N GLY A 90 10.32 -1.20 -2.62
CA GLY A 90 9.34 -1.35 -3.68
C GLY A 90 8.83 -2.79 -3.79
N ASP A 91 9.72 -3.78 -3.72
CA ASP A 91 9.33 -5.20 -3.72
C ASP A 91 8.52 -5.56 -2.48
N ALA A 92 8.91 -5.06 -1.31
CA ALA A 92 8.16 -5.27 -0.08
C ALA A 92 6.75 -4.67 -0.16
N LEU A 93 6.62 -3.45 -0.70
CA LEU A 93 5.31 -2.84 -0.93
C LEU A 93 4.45 -3.68 -1.89
N ILE A 94 5.04 -4.26 -2.95
CA ILE A 94 4.33 -5.17 -3.84
C ILE A 94 3.84 -6.42 -3.09
N CYS A 95 4.68 -6.99 -2.21
CA CYS A 95 4.27 -8.12 -1.38
C CYS A 95 3.09 -7.75 -0.46
N GLU A 96 3.13 -6.59 0.19
CA GLU A 96 2.03 -6.08 1.03
C GLU A 96 0.73 -5.94 0.21
N LEU A 97 0.82 -5.35 -0.99
CA LEU A 97 -0.33 -5.24 -1.89
C LEU A 97 -0.89 -6.60 -2.29
N GLU A 98 -0.05 -7.62 -2.51
CA GLU A 98 -0.51 -8.98 -2.79
C GLU A 98 -1.15 -9.65 -1.56
N GLN A 99 -0.62 -9.40 -0.35
CA GLN A 99 -1.23 -9.90 0.88
C GLN A 99 -2.65 -9.36 1.08
N LEU A 100 -2.93 -8.11 0.66
CA LEU A 100 -4.27 -7.54 0.68
C LEU A 100 -5.26 -8.28 -0.25
N ARG A 101 -4.79 -9.11 -1.19
CA ARG A 101 -5.66 -9.93 -2.04
C ARG A 101 -6.13 -11.20 -1.32
N SER A 102 -5.18 -12.01 -0.88
CA SER A 102 -5.43 -13.35 -0.33
C SER A 102 -4.34 -13.83 0.62
N GLY A 103 -3.73 -12.92 1.37
CA GLY A 103 -2.63 -13.19 2.29
C GLY A 103 -3.04 -13.82 3.62
N ASN A 104 -2.03 -14.05 4.46
CA ASN A 104 -2.24 -14.45 5.87
C ASN A 104 -2.42 -13.24 6.80
N GLU A 105 -2.24 -12.03 6.27
CA GLU A 105 -2.42 -10.77 6.99
C GLU A 105 -3.81 -10.66 7.59
N LYS A 106 -3.92 -9.87 8.67
CA LYS A 106 -5.17 -9.64 9.39
C LYS A 106 -6.30 -9.22 8.44
N VAL A 107 -5.99 -8.38 7.46
CA VAL A 107 -6.94 -7.80 6.50
C VAL A 107 -6.60 -8.23 5.09
N ASN A 108 -7.57 -8.81 4.37
CA ASN A 108 -7.46 -9.05 2.93
C ASN A 108 -8.83 -9.22 2.27
N ALA A 109 -8.86 -9.11 0.94
CA ALA A 109 -10.08 -9.19 0.14
C ALA A 109 -10.78 -10.55 0.29
N SER A 110 -10.05 -11.65 0.42
CA SER A 110 -10.65 -12.98 0.64
C SER A 110 -11.37 -13.11 1.98
N LYS A 111 -11.00 -12.34 3.02
CA LYS A 111 -11.71 -12.29 4.30
C LYS A 111 -12.97 -11.43 4.24
N ILE A 112 -12.91 -10.30 3.53
CA ILE A 112 -14.03 -9.36 3.40
C ILE A 112 -15.09 -9.86 2.41
N ALA A 113 -14.67 -10.54 1.34
CA ALA A 113 -15.56 -10.95 0.25
C ALA A 113 -16.79 -11.78 0.71
N PRO A 114 -16.68 -12.76 1.63
CA PRO A 114 -17.85 -13.45 2.19
C PRO A 114 -18.81 -12.51 2.93
N GLU A 115 -18.30 -11.55 3.69
CA GLU A 115 -19.09 -10.64 4.53
C GLU A 115 -19.94 -9.65 3.72
N VAL A 116 -19.55 -9.39 2.47
CA VAL A 116 -20.22 -8.47 1.55
C VAL A 116 -20.92 -9.19 0.38
N GLY A 117 -21.07 -10.52 0.46
CA GLY A 117 -21.74 -11.31 -0.59
C GLY A 117 -21.00 -11.33 -1.93
N ALA A 118 -19.67 -11.38 -1.88
CA ALA A 118 -18.76 -11.36 -3.03
C ALA A 118 -17.89 -12.63 -3.17
N MET A 119 -18.16 -13.69 -2.39
CA MET A 119 -17.31 -14.89 -2.30
C MET A 119 -16.96 -15.53 -3.67
N ASN A 120 -17.89 -15.52 -4.62
CA ASN A 120 -17.71 -16.10 -5.97
C ASN A 120 -17.75 -15.04 -7.09
N ASP A 121 -17.63 -13.75 -6.73
CA ASP A 121 -17.70 -12.64 -7.67
C ASP A 121 -16.31 -12.01 -7.81
N LEU A 122 -15.58 -12.44 -8.83
CA LEU A 122 -14.21 -11.98 -9.10
C LEU A 122 -14.14 -10.46 -9.31
N GLN A 123 -15.17 -9.85 -9.90
CA GLN A 123 -15.20 -8.41 -10.12
C GLN A 123 -15.30 -7.66 -8.78
N LYS A 124 -16.18 -8.11 -7.89
CA LYS A 124 -16.28 -7.54 -6.54
C LYS A 124 -15.04 -7.83 -5.71
N HIS A 125 -14.46 -9.02 -5.80
CA HIS A 125 -13.20 -9.35 -5.11
C HIS A 125 -12.07 -8.40 -5.52
N ASN A 126 -11.92 -8.14 -6.83
CA ASN A 126 -10.96 -7.17 -7.34
C ASN A 126 -11.25 -5.74 -6.88
N GLU A 127 -12.51 -5.34 -6.78
CA GLU A 127 -12.87 -4.03 -6.20
C GLU A 127 -12.45 -3.93 -4.73
N ILE A 128 -12.72 -4.96 -3.92
CA ILE A 128 -12.34 -4.99 -2.50
C ILE A 128 -10.82 -4.86 -2.38
N TRP A 129 -10.08 -5.65 -3.15
CA TRP A 129 -8.62 -5.63 -3.17
C TRP A 129 -8.09 -4.24 -3.56
N TRP A 130 -8.65 -3.64 -4.60
CA TRP A 130 -8.27 -2.30 -5.03
C TRP A 130 -8.54 -1.23 -3.96
N ARG A 131 -9.67 -1.30 -3.26
CA ARG A 131 -9.99 -0.33 -2.18
C ARG A 131 -9.06 -0.47 -0.98
N LEU A 132 -8.75 -1.70 -0.59
CA LEU A 132 -7.75 -1.97 0.44
C LEU A 132 -6.39 -1.37 0.03
N ALA A 133 -5.97 -1.58 -1.21
CA ALA A 133 -4.72 -1.02 -1.73
C ALA A 133 -4.69 0.52 -1.69
N ILE A 134 -5.77 1.19 -2.10
CA ILE A 134 -5.84 2.66 -2.03
C ILE A 134 -5.74 3.16 -0.59
N LEU A 135 -6.50 2.57 0.33
CA LEU A 135 -6.49 2.97 1.73
C LEU A 135 -5.10 2.79 2.34
N TYR A 136 -4.51 1.61 2.15
CA TYR A 136 -3.16 1.31 2.58
C TYR A 136 -2.13 2.32 2.05
N LEU A 137 -2.14 2.59 0.74
CA LEU A 137 -1.25 3.56 0.11
C LEU A 137 -1.49 4.99 0.62
N GLY A 138 -2.73 5.33 0.95
CA GLY A 138 -3.10 6.60 1.59
C GLY A 138 -2.44 6.77 2.95
N TYR A 139 -2.60 5.79 3.84
CA TYR A 139 -1.98 5.80 5.17
C TYR A 139 -0.46 5.75 5.10
N LEU A 140 0.10 4.97 4.18
CA LEU A 140 1.53 4.89 3.92
C LEU A 140 2.07 6.26 3.50
N ASN A 141 1.39 6.96 2.58
CA ASN A 141 1.76 8.31 2.15
C ASN A 141 1.70 9.32 3.31
N TRP A 142 0.62 9.33 4.10
CA TRP A 142 0.49 10.23 5.25
C TRP A 142 1.60 10.01 6.27
N TYR A 143 1.86 8.75 6.61
CA TYR A 143 2.89 8.44 7.60
C TYR A 143 4.30 8.74 7.09
N PHE A 144 4.58 8.48 5.81
CA PHE A 144 5.83 8.87 5.19
C PHE A 144 6.08 10.38 5.29
N ILE A 145 5.10 11.22 4.91
CA ILE A 145 5.20 12.68 4.99
C ILE A 145 5.48 13.12 6.43
N TYR A 146 4.72 12.60 7.39
CA TYR A 146 4.94 12.89 8.81
C TYR A 146 6.36 12.55 9.27
N ARG A 147 6.87 11.37 8.89
CA ARG A 147 8.22 10.93 9.27
C ARG A 147 9.32 11.71 8.57
N LYS A 148 9.12 12.09 7.31
CA LYS A 148 10.08 12.89 6.53
C LYS A 148 10.24 14.28 7.17
N ARG A 149 9.15 14.98 7.45
CA ARG A 149 9.19 16.29 8.13
C ARG A 149 9.91 16.24 9.49
N LYS A 150 9.58 15.23 10.31
CA LYS A 150 10.27 15.02 11.60
C LYS A 150 11.75 14.67 11.48
N ALA A 151 12.19 14.10 10.35
CA ALA A 151 13.61 13.80 10.11
C ALA A 151 14.38 15.03 9.59
N GLU A 152 13.69 15.97 8.96
CA GLU A 152 14.24 17.24 8.48
C GLU A 152 14.38 18.27 9.61
N GLU A 153 13.42 18.33 10.54
CA GLU A 153 13.49 19.20 11.73
C GLU A 153 14.66 18.90 12.68
N LYS A 154 15.24 17.69 12.60
CA LYS A 154 16.32 17.23 13.47
C LYS A 154 17.72 17.39 12.87
N GLN A 155 17.82 17.92 11.65
CA GLN A 155 19.08 18.21 10.96
C GLN A 155 19.46 19.68 11.12
#